data_AF-A0A1T0CWY2-F1
#
_entry.id   AF-A0A1T0CWY2-F1
#
_cell.length_a   1.000
_cell.length_b   1.000
_cell.length_c   1.000
_cell.angle_alpha   90.00
_cell.angle_beta   90.00
_cell.angle_gamma   90.00
#
_symmetry.space_group_name_H-M   'P 1'
#
loop_
_entity.id
_entity.type
_entity.pdbx_description
1 polymer ?
#
loop_
_entity_poly.entity_id
_entity_poly.type
_entity_poly.pdbx_seq_one_letter_code
_entity_poly.pdbx_strand_id
1 'polypeptide(L)'
;MIQNIIPDAITPKDIPKGLIFILIVCCLLIGLSGLRYGGLEGWLHVLENWLISLVIIPACTALVAAPIKWRDRSFDMRMAYYLGMFVAFLFMMAKLRYWR
;
A
#
# COMPACT_ATOMS: atom_id res chain seq x y z
N MET A 1 -15.50 -9.39 -13.73
CA MET A 1 -14.98 -8.20 -14.45
C MET A 1 -13.81 -7.51 -13.75
N ILE A 2 -13.77 -7.40 -12.41
CA ILE A 2 -12.66 -6.77 -11.66
C ILE A 2 -11.35 -7.60 -11.69
N GLN A 3 -11.43 -8.92 -11.91
CA GLN A 3 -10.29 -9.84 -11.87
C GLN A 3 -9.25 -9.67 -12.99
N ASN A 4 -9.56 -8.89 -14.04
CA ASN A 4 -8.66 -8.60 -15.17
C ASN A 4 -7.87 -7.29 -15.03
N ILE A 5 -8.16 -6.49 -13.99
CA ILE A 5 -7.52 -5.18 -13.79
C ILE A 5 -6.16 -5.33 -13.09
N ILE A 6 -6.01 -6.35 -12.26
CA ILE A 6 -4.76 -6.65 -11.55
C ILE A 6 -4.14 -7.90 -12.17
N PRO A 7 -2.92 -7.80 -12.72
CA PRO A 7 -2.24 -8.97 -13.29
C PRO A 7 -1.93 -10.01 -12.20
N ASP A 8 -2.16 -11.28 -12.53
CA ASP A 8 -1.87 -12.45 -11.67
C ASP A 8 -0.40 -12.51 -11.21
N ALA A 9 0.49 -11.83 -11.93
CA ALA A 9 1.90 -11.69 -11.60
C ALA A 9 2.16 -10.92 -10.30
N ILE A 10 1.23 -10.08 -9.84
CA ILE A 10 1.44 -9.20 -8.68
C ILE A 10 0.56 -9.62 -7.49
N THR A 11 -0.48 -10.44 -7.69
CA THR A 11 -1.31 -10.97 -6.61
C THR A 11 -0.67 -12.19 -5.92
N PRO A 12 -0.67 -12.26 -4.57
CA PRO A 12 -0.29 -13.45 -3.82
C PRO A 12 -1.35 -14.53 -4.01
N LYS A 13 -0.95 -15.79 -3.93
CA LYS A 13 -1.79 -16.94 -4.30
C LYS A 13 -3.00 -17.14 -3.39
N ASP A 14 -2.92 -16.68 -2.15
CA ASP A 14 -3.90 -16.98 -1.10
C ASP A 14 -4.85 -15.83 -0.78
N ILE A 15 -4.73 -14.67 -1.45
CA ILE A 15 -5.58 -13.49 -1.19
C ILE A 15 -6.47 -13.21 -2.40
N PRO A 16 -7.79 -13.03 -2.21
CA PRO A 16 -8.68 -12.70 -3.32
C PRO A 16 -8.32 -11.32 -3.89
N LYS A 17 -8.18 -11.25 -5.22
CA LYS A 17 -7.81 -10.03 -5.96
C LYS A 17 -8.66 -8.80 -5.60
N GLY A 18 -9.93 -9.01 -5.25
CA GLY A 18 -10.84 -7.94 -4.83
C GLY A 18 -10.40 -7.23 -3.55
N LEU A 19 -9.86 -7.95 -2.57
CA LEU A 19 -9.36 -7.36 -1.31
C LEU A 19 -8.15 -6.44 -1.55
N ILE A 20 -7.24 -6.87 -2.43
CA ILE A 20 -6.09 -6.07 -2.83
C ILE A 20 -6.52 -4.82 -3.59
N PHE A 21 -7.48 -4.98 -4.51
CA PHE A 21 -8.04 -3.85 -5.24
C PHE A 21 -8.67 -2.82 -4.30
N ILE A 22 -9.47 -3.28 -3.33
CA ILE A 22 -10.07 -2.41 -2.31
C ILE A 22 -8.98 -1.69 -1.51
N LEU A 23 -7.93 -2.39 -1.08
CA LEU A 23 -6.84 -1.78 -0.33
C LEU A 23 -6.14 -0.66 -1.13
N ILE A 24 -5.83 -0.90 -2.40
CA ILE A 24 -5.22 0.10 -3.28
C ILE A 24 -6.14 1.31 -3.44
N VAL A 25 -7.43 1.09 -3.71
CA VAL A 25 -8.42 2.16 -3.85
C VAL A 25 -8.53 2.96 -2.55
N CYS A 26 -8.56 2.31 -1.40
CA CYS A 26 -8.60 2.96 -0.09
C CYS A 26 -7.34 3.81 0.17
N CYS A 27 -6.14 3.32 -0.15
CA CYS A 27 -4.91 4.10 -0.07
C CYS A 27 -4.96 5.33 -1.00
N LEU A 28 -5.48 5.17 -2.22
CA LEU A 28 -5.62 6.28 -3.17
C LEU A 28 -6.56 7.36 -2.63
N LEU A 29 -7.74 6.96 -2.14
CA LEU A 29 -8.74 7.87 -1.58
C LEU A 29 -8.21 8.61 -0.35
N ILE A 30 -7.50 7.92 0.55
CA ILE A 30 -6.89 8.57 1.71
C ILE A 30 -5.78 9.55 1.29
N GLY A 31 -4.98 9.21 0.27
CA GLY A 31 -3.95 10.12 -0.22
C GLY A 31 -4.51 11.45 -0.74
N LEU A 32 -5.72 11.44 -1.30
CA LEU A 32 -6.43 12.66 -1.74
C LEU A 32 -6.73 13.65 -0.62
N SER A 33 -6.68 13.24 0.66
CA SER A 33 -6.78 14.15 1.79
C SER A 33 -5.71 15.27 1.77
N GLY A 34 -4.59 15.05 1.07
CA GLY A 34 -3.55 16.06 0.83
C GLY A 34 -4.02 17.27 0.01
N LEU A 35 -5.10 17.14 -0.78
CA LEU A 35 -5.66 18.27 -1.55
C LEU A 35 -6.17 19.40 -0.64
N ARG A 36 -6.40 19.12 0.65
CA ARG A 36 -6.84 20.13 1.64
C ARG A 36 -5.83 21.28 1.81
N TYR A 37 -4.55 21.05 1.53
CA TYR A 37 -3.52 22.09 1.62
C TYR A 37 -3.63 23.16 0.52
N GLY A 38 -4.38 22.88 -0.55
CA GLY A 38 -4.58 23.82 -1.64
C GLY A 38 -3.33 24.04 -2.51
N GLY A 39 -3.54 24.64 -3.68
CA GLY A 39 -2.47 24.99 -4.61
C GLY A 39 -1.62 23.80 -5.07
N LEU A 40 -0.34 24.07 -5.33
CA LEU A 40 0.64 23.09 -5.82
C LEU A 40 1.18 22.20 -4.68
N GLU A 41 1.22 22.72 -3.45
CA GLU A 41 1.65 22.01 -2.24
C GLU A 41 0.69 20.86 -1.89
N GLY A 42 -0.62 21.06 -2.04
CA GLY A 42 -1.61 20.01 -1.83
C GLY A 42 -1.43 18.81 -2.77
N TRP A 43 -1.14 19.05 -4.05
CA TRP A 43 -0.84 17.97 -4.99
C TRP A 43 0.46 17.24 -4.66
N LEU A 44 1.48 17.97 -4.18
CA LEU A 44 2.74 17.37 -3.74
C LEU A 44 2.52 16.43 -2.56
N HIS A 45 1.70 16.83 -1.59
CA HIS A 45 1.34 15.99 -0.45
C HIS A 45 0.50 14.76 -0.85
N VAL A 46 -0.36 14.86 -1.86
CA VAL A 46 -1.08 13.69 -2.39
C VAL A 46 -0.10 12.69 -2.99
N LEU A 47 0.85 13.17 -3.81
CA LEU A 47 1.87 12.31 -4.42
C LEU A 47 2.78 11.67 -3.37
N GLU A 48 3.22 12.45 -2.39
CA GLU A 48 4.00 11.96 -1.25
C GLU A 48 3.23 10.88 -0.48
N ASN A 49 1.96 11.13 -0.17
CA ASN A 49 1.11 10.17 0.53
C ASN A 49 0.95 8.85 -0.26
N TRP A 50 0.74 8.94 -1.57
CA TRP A 50 0.66 7.75 -2.43
C TRP A 50 1.99 7.03 -2.52
N LEU A 51 3.10 7.76 -2.69
CA LEU A 51 4.43 7.18 -2.73
C LEU A 51 4.76 6.43 -1.43
N ILE A 52 4.48 7.04 -0.29
CA ILE A 52 4.76 6.43 1.02
C ILE A 52 3.90 5.18 1.23
N SER A 53 2.60 5.28 0.95
CA SER A 53 1.64 4.21 1.25
C SER A 53 1.65 3.05 0.28
N LEU A 54 1.89 3.31 -1.02
CA LEU A 54 1.86 2.30 -2.06
C LEU A 54 3.25 1.74 -2.40
N VAL A 55 4.32 2.48 -2.12
CA VAL A 55 5.69 2.10 -2.54
C VAL A 55 6.65 1.98 -1.37
N ILE A 56 6.91 3.06 -0.62
CA ILE A 56 8.01 3.09 0.35
C ILE A 56 7.79 2.11 1.50
N ILE A 57 6.68 2.23 2.24
CA ILE A 57 6.41 1.34 3.38
C ILE A 57 6.26 -0.13 2.92
N PRO A 58 5.50 -0.45 1.85
CA PRO A 58 5.44 -1.80 1.31
C PRO A 58 6.80 -2.38 0.90
N ALA A 59 7.63 -1.60 0.20
CA ALA A 59 8.94 -2.03 -0.24
C ALA A 59 9.90 -2.25 0.93
N CYS A 60 9.93 -1.35 1.91
CA CYS A 60 10.71 -1.52 3.13
C CYS A 60 10.27 -2.77 3.90
N THR A 61 8.96 -3.03 3.99
CA THR A 61 8.43 -4.23 4.64
C THR A 61 8.89 -5.50 3.91
N ALA A 62 8.84 -5.50 2.57
CA ALA A 62 9.33 -6.61 1.76
C ALA A 62 10.85 -6.81 1.87
N LEU A 63 11.63 -5.72 1.95
CA LEU A 63 13.08 -5.76 2.16
C LEU A 63 13.44 -6.34 3.54
N VAL A 64 12.75 -5.94 4.60
CA VAL A 64 12.93 -6.48 5.95
C VAL A 64 12.53 -7.96 6.01
N ALA A 65 11.56 -8.38 5.21
CA ALA A 65 11.17 -9.79 5.07
C ALA A 65 12.10 -10.61 4.13
N ALA A 66 13.00 -9.97 3.39
CA ALA A 66 13.88 -10.65 2.44
C ALA A 66 14.80 -11.72 3.06
N PRO A 67 15.39 -11.53 4.26
CA PRO A 67 16.16 -12.58 4.94
C PRO A 67 15.32 -13.82 5.25
N ILE A 68 14.02 -13.64 5.54
CA ILE A 68 13.10 -14.75 5.80
C ILE A 68 12.88 -15.55 4.52
N LYS A 69 12.74 -14.87 3.37
CA LYS A 69 12.66 -15.53 2.05
C LYS A 69 13.93 -16.30 1.71
N TRP A 70 15.10 -15.80 2.10
CA TRP A 70 16.36 -16.52 1.90
C TRP A 70 16.39 -17.79 2.75
N ARG A 71 15.92 -17.72 3.99
CA ARG A 71 15.84 -18.89 4.88
C ARG A 71 14.77 -19.91 4.46
N ASP A 72 13.61 -19.44 4.00
CA ASP A 72 12.45 -20.26 3.66
C ASP A 72 11.93 -19.93 2.26
N ARG A 73 12.09 -20.90 1.34
CA ARG A 73 11.67 -20.74 -0.06
C ARG A 73 10.15 -20.67 -0.23
N SER A 74 9.38 -21.19 0.73
CA SER A 74 7.91 -21.19 0.70
C SER A 74 7.30 -19.81 0.98
N PHE A 75 8.08 -18.88 1.55
CA PHE A 75 7.58 -17.56 1.92
C PHE A 75 7.18 -16.71 0.69
N ASP A 76 6.01 -16.10 0.65
CA ASP A 76 5.61 -15.23 -0.47
C ASP A 76 5.97 -13.75 -0.18
N MET A 77 6.94 -13.20 -0.92
CA MET A 77 7.34 -11.79 -0.81
C MET A 77 6.21 -10.83 -1.18
N ARG A 78 5.28 -11.24 -2.06
CA ARG A 78 4.13 -10.40 -2.44
C ARG A 78 3.22 -10.19 -1.23
N MET A 79 3.05 -11.21 -0.40
CA MET A 79 2.24 -11.12 0.80
C MET A 79 2.85 -10.14 1.81
N ALA A 80 4.17 -10.14 1.98
CA ALA A 80 4.88 -9.16 2.80
C ALA A 80 4.71 -7.72 2.28
N TYR A 81 4.71 -7.54 0.95
CA TYR A 81 4.46 -6.25 0.32
C TYR A 81 3.05 -5.72 0.62
N TYR A 82 2.01 -6.52 0.40
CA TYR A 82 0.62 -6.11 0.69
C TYR A 82 0.36 -5.95 2.18
N LEU A 83 1.02 -6.73 3.04
CA LEU A 83 1.01 -6.51 4.47
C LEU A 83 1.57 -5.12 4.80
N GLY A 84 2.70 -4.74 4.20
CA GLY A 84 3.26 -3.39 4.35
C GLY A 84 2.33 -2.30 3.84
N MET A 85 1.61 -2.54 2.73
CA MET A 85 0.60 -1.61 2.21
C MET A 85 -0.58 -1.45 3.16
N PHE A 86 -1.03 -2.54 3.77
CA PHE A 86 -2.08 -2.51 4.79
C PHE A 86 -1.63 -1.76 6.05
N VAL A 87 -0.41 -2.00 6.52
CA VAL A 87 0.18 -1.27 7.65
C VAL A 87 0.28 0.22 7.33
N ALA A 88 0.74 0.58 6.13
CA ALA A 88 0.80 1.96 5.69
C ALA A 88 -0.58 2.63 5.68
N PHE A 89 -1.61 1.91 5.21
CA PHE A 89 -2.99 2.37 5.26
C PHE A 89 -3.46 2.67 6.70
N LEU A 90 -3.16 1.79 7.66
CA LEU A 90 -3.46 2.01 9.08
C LEU A 90 -2.75 3.26 9.62
N PHE A 91 -1.47 3.45 9.28
CA PHE A 91 -0.71 4.64 9.66
C PHE A 91 -1.33 5.92 9.10
N MET A 92 -1.77 5.90 7.84
CA MET A 92 -2.41 7.06 7.22
C MET A 92 -3.76 7.38 7.87
N MET A 93 -4.56 6.37 8.21
CA MET A 93 -5.79 6.56 8.98
C MET A 93 -5.51 7.14 10.38
N ALA A 94 -4.46 6.66 11.05
CA ALA A 94 -4.05 7.20 12.34
C ALA A 94 -3.60 8.66 12.21
N LYS A 95 -2.78 8.99 11.21
CA LYS A 95 -2.36 10.37 10.90
C LYS A 95 -3.57 11.29 10.73
N LEU A 96 -4.58 10.86 9.97
CA LEU A 96 -5.84 11.60 9.81
C LEU A 96 -6.60 11.81 11.12
N ARG A 97 -6.57 10.84 12.04
CA ARG A 97 -7.23 10.93 13.35
C ARG A 97 -6.54 11.90 14.30
N TYR A 98 -5.20 11.92 14.32
CA TYR A 98 -4.42 12.78 15.21
C TYR A 98 -4.29 14.22 14.71
N TRP A 99 -4.61 14.47 13.44
CA TRP A 99 -4.63 15.81 12.84
C TRP A 99 -5.98 16.51 13.04
N ARG A 100 -6.46 16.47 14.29
CA ARG A 100 -7.68 17.13 14.75
C ARG A 100 -7.40 18.55 15.22
#